data_AF-A0A1E3QI71-F1
#
_entry.id   AF-A0A1E3QI71-F1
#
_cell.length_a   1.000
_cell.length_b   1.000
_cell.length_c   1.000
_cell.angle_alpha   90.00
_cell.angle_beta   90.00
_cell.angle_gamma   90.00
#
_symmetry.space_group_name_H-M   'P 1'
#
loop_
_entity.id
_entity.type
_entity.pdbx_description
1 polymer ?
#
loop_
_entity_poly.entity_id
_entity_poly.type
_entity_poly.pdbx_seq_one_letter_code
_entity_poly.pdbx_strand_id
1 'polypeptide(L)'
;MKGSQQEWPPDKLERGYWRVDVSTWPTNEKMKFWDNITQAIRAGRIGWIGAVVEGESEIGNGDVVRVYCFGEAVVHIWVFLFAMSDRRTVKDVQWVDGVGRTVIEVGEERPTHIDETGV
;
A
#
# COMPACT_ATOMS: atom_id res chain seq x y z
N MET A 1 5.08 -16.59 22.20
CA MET A 1 4.31 -16.69 20.94
C MET A 1 5.31 -16.54 19.81
N LYS A 2 5.49 -17.58 18.97
CA LYS A 2 6.35 -17.48 17.79
C LYS A 2 5.68 -16.51 16.82
N GLY A 3 6.39 -15.46 16.42
CA GLY A 3 5.90 -14.54 15.40
C GLY A 3 5.72 -15.32 14.10
N SER A 4 4.47 -15.53 13.70
CA SER A 4 4.18 -16.09 12.39
C SER A 4 4.69 -15.11 11.34
N GLN A 5 5.63 -15.58 10.52
CA GLN A 5 5.90 -14.94 9.23
C GLN A 5 4.56 -14.98 8.47
N GLN A 6 4.01 -13.80 8.14
CA GLN A 6 2.75 -13.71 7.40
C GLN A 6 3.03 -14.16 5.97
N GLU A 7 2.33 -15.19 5.50
CA GLU A 7 2.47 -15.69 4.13
C GLU A 7 1.81 -14.72 3.13
N TRP A 8 2.39 -14.61 1.94
CA TRP A 8 1.77 -13.92 0.82
C TRP A 8 0.87 -14.90 0.06
N PRO A 9 -0.35 -14.49 -0.36
CA PRO A 9 -1.01 -13.21 -0.08
C PRO A 9 -1.63 -13.16 1.34
N PRO A 10 -1.89 -11.94 1.88
CA PRO A 10 -2.56 -11.76 3.17
C PRO A 10 -3.88 -12.53 3.29
N ASP A 11 -4.31 -12.84 4.52
CA ASP A 11 -5.62 -13.48 4.72
C ASP A 11 -6.72 -12.58 4.14
N LYS A 12 -7.73 -13.18 3.50
CA LYS A 12 -8.77 -12.43 2.78
C LYS A 12 -9.45 -11.36 3.61
N LEU A 13 -9.69 -11.64 4.89
CA LEU A 13 -10.37 -10.75 5.83
C LEU A 13 -9.39 -9.92 6.67
N GLU A 14 -8.08 -10.08 6.44
CA GLU A 14 -7.05 -9.28 7.08
C GLU A 14 -7.23 -7.82 6.72
N ARG A 15 -7.30 -6.96 7.74
CA ARG A 15 -7.34 -5.52 7.54
C ARG A 15 -5.92 -4.99 7.50
N GLY A 16 -5.65 -4.09 6.57
CA GLY A 16 -4.38 -3.39 6.50
C GLY A 16 -4.49 -2.16 5.61
N TYR A 17 -3.34 -1.62 5.24
CA TYR A 17 -3.26 -0.49 4.33
C TYR A 17 -2.01 -0.54 3.47
N TRP A 18 -2.14 -0.03 2.25
CA TRP A 18 -0.98 0.37 1.47
C TRP A 18 -0.44 1.68 2.03
N ARG A 19 0.82 1.68 2.49
CA ARG A 19 1.62 2.86 2.80
C ARG A 19 2.39 3.25 1.54
N VAL A 20 2.08 4.41 0.99
CA VAL A 20 2.74 4.98 -0.19
C VAL A 20 3.58 6.16 0.27
N ASP A 21 4.90 6.04 0.17
CA ASP A 21 5.81 7.15 0.44
C ASP A 21 5.96 8.01 -0.82
N VAL A 22 5.49 9.24 -0.77
CA VAL A 22 5.58 10.18 -1.88
C VAL A 22 6.60 11.28 -1.60
N SER A 23 7.39 11.20 -0.53
CA SER A 23 8.30 12.28 -0.09
C SER A 23 9.19 12.82 -1.21
N THR A 24 9.73 11.94 -2.06
CA THR A 24 10.62 12.29 -3.17
C THR A 24 9.90 12.81 -4.42
N TRP A 25 8.57 12.84 -4.44
CA TRP A 25 7.79 13.23 -5.61
C TRP A 25 7.69 14.75 -5.71
N PRO A 26 7.67 15.31 -6.93
CA PRO A 26 7.32 16.71 -7.13
C PRO A 26 5.93 17.03 -6.56
N THR A 27 5.75 18.23 -5.98
CA THR A 27 4.48 18.63 -5.33
C THR A 27 3.27 18.52 -6.25
N ASN A 28 3.41 18.85 -7.54
CA ASN A 28 2.32 18.72 -8.51
C ASN A 28 1.91 17.25 -8.72
N GLU A 29 2.85 16.32 -8.66
CA GLU A 29 2.59 14.88 -8.79
C GLU A 29 1.93 14.33 -7.52
N LYS A 30 2.37 14.77 -6.33
CA LYS A 30 1.71 14.45 -5.04
C LYS A 30 0.23 14.85 -5.08
N MET A 31 -0.04 16.10 -5.47
CA MET A 31 -1.38 16.65 -5.54
C MET A 31 -2.25 15.92 -6.58
N LYS A 32 -1.70 15.65 -7.77
CA LYS A 32 -2.39 14.90 -8.82
C LYS A 32 -2.75 13.47 -8.36
N PHE A 33 -1.82 12.78 -7.71
CA PHE A 33 -2.05 11.44 -7.17
C PHE A 33 -3.16 11.42 -6.12
N TRP A 34 -3.11 12.37 -5.17
CA TRP A 34 -4.14 12.51 -4.15
C TRP A 34 -5.52 12.83 -4.74
N ASP A 35 -5.57 13.73 -5.73
CA ASP A 35 -6.82 14.09 -6.42
C ASP A 35 -7.39 12.88 -7.18
N ASN A 36 -6.56 12.12 -7.90
CA ASN A 36 -6.98 10.89 -8.59
C ASN A 36 -7.60 9.87 -7.64
N ILE A 37 -6.97 9.60 -6.49
CA ILE A 37 -7.51 8.70 -5.46
C ILE A 37 -8.85 9.23 -4.95
N THR A 38 -8.89 10.51 -4.58
CA THR A 38 -10.09 11.15 -4.04
C THR A 38 -11.26 11.07 -5.03
N GLN A 39 -11.01 11.36 -6.31
CA GLN A 39 -12.02 11.26 -7.35
C GLN A 39 -12.53 9.83 -7.53
N ALA A 40 -11.64 8.83 -7.50
CA ALA A 40 -12.01 7.43 -7.66
C ALA A 40 -12.85 6.91 -6.47
N ILE A 41 -12.51 7.31 -5.24
CA ILE A 41 -13.30 7.02 -4.04
C ILE A 41 -14.69 7.68 -4.13
N ARG A 42 -14.74 8.98 -4.45
CA ARG A 42 -16.02 9.72 -4.58
C ARG A 42 -16.93 9.16 -5.66
N ALA A 43 -16.34 8.63 -6.74
CA ALA A 43 -17.08 7.98 -7.81
C ALA A 43 -17.48 6.53 -7.50
N GLY A 44 -17.08 5.96 -6.35
CA GLY A 44 -17.40 4.58 -5.95
C GLY A 44 -16.75 3.51 -6.83
N ARG A 45 -15.67 3.82 -7.55
CA ARG A 45 -15.10 2.94 -8.60
C ARG A 45 -14.22 1.80 -8.07
N ILE A 46 -13.89 1.84 -6.78
CA ILE A 46 -12.83 1.01 -6.18
C ILE A 46 -13.30 0.32 -4.88
N GLY A 47 -14.62 0.19 -4.71
CA GLY A 47 -15.22 -0.53 -3.60
C GLY A 47 -15.09 0.21 -2.26
N TRP A 48 -15.10 -0.55 -1.16
CA TRP A 48 -14.99 -0.02 0.20
C TRP A 48 -13.53 0.18 0.59
N ILE A 49 -12.98 1.33 0.20
CA ILE A 49 -11.65 1.76 0.63
C ILE A 49 -11.70 3.09 1.36
N GLY A 50 -10.74 3.30 2.26
CA GLY A 50 -10.46 4.59 2.88
C GLY A 50 -9.05 5.03 2.54
N ALA A 51 -8.84 6.33 2.32
CA ALA A 51 -7.50 6.88 2.11
C ALA A 51 -7.28 8.08 3.03
N VAL A 52 -6.08 8.18 3.60
CA VAL A 52 -5.66 9.26 4.51
C VAL A 52 -4.23 9.66 4.19
N VAL A 53 -3.94 10.95 4.19
CA VAL A 53 -2.57 11.46 4.15
C VAL A 53 -2.04 11.57 5.59
N GLU A 54 -0.91 10.96 5.90
CA GLU A 54 -0.25 11.17 7.20
C GLU A 54 0.21 12.63 7.28
N GLY A 55 -0.27 13.37 8.28
CA GLY A 55 0.14 14.77 8.50
C GLY A 55 -0.97 15.81 8.43
N GLU A 56 -2.26 15.46 8.55
CA GLU A 56 -3.28 16.44 9.01
C GLU A 56 -3.14 16.76 10.53
N SER A 57 -1.93 16.60 11.10
CA SER A 57 -1.53 17.02 12.45
C SER A 57 -0.07 17.49 12.46
N GLU A 58 0.33 18.24 13.49
CA GLU A 58 1.60 19.00 13.63
C GLU A 58 2.93 18.22 13.44
N ILE A 59 2.90 16.92 13.14
CA ILE A 59 4.07 16.02 13.15
C ILE A 59 4.36 15.39 11.76
N GLY A 60 3.47 15.53 10.77
CA GLY A 60 3.64 14.91 9.43
C GLY A 60 3.77 15.92 8.29
N ASN A 61 4.61 15.61 7.29
CA ASN A 61 4.86 16.49 6.13
C ASN A 61 3.86 16.31 4.97
N GLY A 62 2.80 15.49 5.13
CA GLY A 62 1.87 15.18 4.04
C GLY A 62 2.46 14.23 2.97
N ASP A 63 3.58 13.58 3.30
CA ASP A 63 4.40 12.81 2.36
C ASP A 63 4.06 11.32 2.32
N VAL A 64 3.10 10.86 3.11
CA VAL A 64 2.72 9.45 3.16
C VAL A 64 1.23 9.33 2.99
N VAL A 65 0.80 8.48 2.06
CA VAL A 65 -0.62 8.17 1.85
C VAL A 65 -0.88 6.75 2.33
N ARG A 66 -1.85 6.59 3.22
CA ARG A 66 -2.38 5.28 3.65
C ARG A 66 -3.66 4.99 2.89
N VAL A 67 -3.73 3.83 2.22
CA VAL A 67 -4.93 3.36 1.52
C VAL A 67 -5.37 2.02 2.11
N TYR A 68 -6.43 2.08 2.91
CA TYR A 68 -6.96 0.96 3.68
C TYR A 68 -7.81 0.04 2.81
N CYS A 69 -7.54 -1.26 2.89
CA CYS A 69 -8.30 -2.31 2.22
C CYS A 69 -8.16 -3.65 2.96
N PHE A 70 -9.04 -4.60 2.60
CA PHE A 70 -8.93 -5.99 3.04
C PHE A 70 -7.90 -6.77 2.20
N GLY A 71 -7.35 -7.85 2.77
CA GLY A 71 -6.41 -8.76 2.12
C GLY A 71 -6.85 -9.23 0.74
N GLU A 72 -8.13 -9.56 0.58
CA GLU A 72 -8.68 -9.99 -0.72
C GLU A 72 -8.57 -8.91 -1.83
N ALA A 73 -8.54 -7.63 -1.45
CA ALA A 73 -8.42 -6.50 -2.39
C ALA A 73 -6.97 -6.01 -2.58
N VAL A 74 -5.99 -6.54 -1.84
CA VAL A 74 -4.63 -6.00 -1.76
C VAL A 74 -3.99 -5.82 -3.14
N VAL A 75 -4.03 -6.84 -3.99
CA VAL A 75 -3.45 -6.80 -5.34
C VAL A 75 -4.20 -5.82 -6.25
N HIS A 76 -5.53 -5.78 -6.16
CA HIS A 76 -6.35 -4.86 -6.97
C HIS A 76 -6.07 -3.40 -6.61
N ILE A 77 -5.94 -3.09 -5.32
CA ILE A 77 -5.61 -1.74 -4.87
C ILE A 77 -4.17 -1.38 -5.26
N TRP A 78 -3.22 -2.31 -5.21
CA TRP A 78 -1.87 -2.05 -5.70
C TRP A 78 -1.85 -1.66 -7.19
N VAL A 79 -2.52 -2.42 -8.05
CA VAL A 79 -2.62 -2.10 -9.49
C VAL A 79 -3.27 -0.73 -9.70
N PHE A 80 -4.31 -0.40 -8.92
CA PHE A 80 -4.93 0.91 -8.95
C PHE A 80 -3.96 2.03 -8.56
N LEU A 81 -3.23 1.89 -7.46
CA LEU A 81 -2.24 2.87 -7.00
C LEU A 81 -1.11 3.06 -8.02
N PHE A 82 -0.69 1.97 -8.66
CA PHE A 82 0.26 1.98 -9.76
C PHE A 82 -0.23 2.76 -10.98
N ALA A 83 -1.50 2.60 -11.35
CA ALA A 83 -2.08 3.36 -12.45
C ALA A 83 -2.24 4.84 -12.10
N MET A 84 -2.71 5.17 -10.90
CA MET A 84 -2.96 6.56 -10.49
C MET A 84 -1.69 7.38 -10.23
N SER A 85 -0.56 6.70 -9.99
CA SER A 85 0.74 7.33 -9.74
C SER A 85 1.57 7.59 -10.99
N ASP A 86 1.00 7.41 -12.19
CA ASP A 86 1.76 7.41 -13.44
C ASP A 86 2.97 6.45 -13.37
N ARG A 87 2.79 5.28 -12.73
CA ARG A 87 3.81 4.24 -12.53
C ARG A 87 4.96 4.65 -11.59
N ARG A 88 4.79 5.67 -10.74
CA ARG A 88 5.83 6.08 -9.76
C ARG A 88 5.90 5.17 -8.54
N THR A 89 4.82 4.44 -8.23
CA THR A 89 4.74 3.48 -7.12
C THR A 89 5.32 2.09 -7.46
N VAL A 90 6.29 2.02 -8.37
CA VAL A 90 7.09 0.79 -8.63
C VAL A 90 7.95 0.44 -7.42
N LYS A 91 8.37 1.47 -6.69
CA LYS A 91 9.16 1.42 -5.47
C LYS A 91 8.44 2.21 -4.38
N ASP A 92 8.81 1.98 -3.13
CA ASP A 92 8.37 2.77 -1.98
C ASP A 92 6.86 2.61 -1.65
N VAL A 93 6.33 1.42 -1.91
CA VAL A 93 4.96 1.03 -1.54
C VAL A 93 4.97 -0.24 -0.71
N GLN A 94 4.32 -0.19 0.45
CA GLN A 94 4.31 -1.28 1.42
C GLN A 94 2.88 -1.59 1.84
N TRP A 95 2.50 -2.86 1.98
CA TRP A 95 1.26 -3.23 2.66
C TRP A 95 1.56 -3.55 4.11
N VAL A 96 0.88 -2.84 5.00
CA VAL A 96 1.00 -2.92 6.45
C VAL A 96 -0.26 -3.57 7.01
N ASP A 97 -0.10 -4.62 7.82
CA ASP A 97 -1.21 -5.33 8.46
C ASP A 97 -1.88 -4.50 9.58
N GLY A 98 -2.98 -5.03 10.12
CA GLY A 98 -3.75 -4.38 11.19
C GLY A 98 -3.02 -4.26 12.53
N VAL A 99 -1.85 -4.90 12.68
CA VAL A 99 -0.98 -4.84 13.85
C VAL A 99 0.18 -3.85 13.62
N GLY A 100 0.31 -3.29 12.42
CA GLY A 100 1.35 -2.32 12.07
C GLY A 100 2.62 -2.95 11.51
N ARG A 101 2.60 -4.22 11.11
CA ARG A 101 3.75 -4.91 10.52
C ARG A 101 3.71 -4.79 9.00
N THR A 102 4.83 -4.41 8.39
CA THR A 102 4.98 -4.49 6.94
C THR A 102 5.04 -5.96 6.52
N VAL A 103 4.09 -6.38 5.69
CA VAL A 103 3.95 -7.76 5.19
C VAL A 103 4.24 -7.84 3.68
N ILE A 104 4.00 -6.75 2.95
CA ILE A 104 4.40 -6.64 1.55
C ILE A 104 5.27 -5.41 1.40
N GLU A 105 6.40 -5.54 0.73
CA GLU A 105 7.21 -4.43 0.27
C GLU A 105 7.38 -4.56 -1.24
N VAL A 106 6.98 -3.53 -1.97
CA VAL A 106 7.11 -3.45 -3.43
C VAL A 106 8.42 -2.73 -3.70
N GLY A 107 9.49 -3.52 -3.85
CA GLY A 107 10.89 -3.12 -4.04
C GLY A 107 11.71 -4.31 -4.53
N GLU A 108 12.90 -4.07 -5.10
CA GLU A 108 13.69 -5.01 -5.92
C GLU A 108 13.78 -6.46 -5.39
N GLU A 109 13.43 -7.41 -6.29
CA GLU A 109 13.43 -8.87 -6.19
C GLU A 109 12.32 -9.61 -5.40
N ARG A 110 11.83 -10.66 -6.06
CA ARG A 110 10.91 -11.68 -5.58
C ARG A 110 11.47 -12.29 -4.29
N PRO A 111 10.67 -12.58 -3.25
CA PRO A 111 11.12 -13.49 -2.21
C PRO A 111 11.39 -14.85 -2.87
N THR A 112 12.67 -15.19 -3.07
CA THR A 112 13.07 -16.56 -3.39
C THR A 112 12.95 -17.35 -2.09
N HIS A 113 11.74 -17.80 -1.77
CA HIS A 113 11.61 -18.93 -0.87
C HIS A 113 11.70 -20.21 -1.71
N ILE A 114 12.94 -20.64 -1.94
CA ILE A 114 13.26 -22.02 -2.27
C ILE A 114 13.83 -22.60 -0.99
N ASP A 115 12.98 -23.19 -0.17
CA ASP A 115 13.44 -24.21 0.77
C ASP A 115 13.62 -25.50 -0.03
N GLU A 116 14.75 -25.58 -0.72
CA GLU A 116 15.40 -26.85 -1.02
C GLU A 116 15.90 -27.43 0.32
N THR A 117 15.03 -28.11 1.06
CA THR A 117 15.50 -29.07 2.07
C THR A 117 15.52 -30.44 1.42
N GLY A 118 16.69 -30.75 0.86
CA GLY A 118 17.10 -32.11 0.63
C GLY A 118 17.12 -32.88 1.94
N VAL A 119 16.28 -33.92 2.00
CA VAL A 119 16.66 -35.28 2.37
C VAL A 119 15.98 -36.23 1.38
#